data_AF-A0AAJ5ZRX1-F1
#
_entry.id   AF-A0AAJ5ZRX1-F1
#
_cell.length_a   1.000
_cell.length_b   1.000
_cell.length_c   1.000
_cell.angle_alpha   90.00
_cell.angle_beta   90.00
_cell.angle_gamma   90.00
#
_symmetry.space_group_name_H-M   'P 1'
#
loop_
_entity.id
_entity.type
_entity.pdbx_description
1 polymer ?
#
loop_
_entity_poly.entity_id
_entity_poly.type
_entity_poly.pdbx_seq_one_letter_code
_entity_poly.pdbx_strand_id
1 'polypeptide(L)'
;MRDISETPGYSQGAFYWNFADKDSLLVELVDGQLVQLAESFDALIRETEPCSLDETLLALVRWLNEQHADQRLSHLMLEFQMYANRSQNFGASFRKRHAGHLSTFADGFAVLFARYGKVPPLSPMHMAIGFIALWNGFSALSPQDYGVAPGDVYLPFLRALFADAAEEA
;
A
#
# COMPACT_ATOMS: atom_id res chain seq x y z
N MET A 1 -7.80 -17.66 20.31
CA MET A 1 -6.38 -17.89 19.93
C MET A 1 -5.95 -19.27 20.39
N ARG A 2 -6.38 -20.30 19.66
CA ARG A 2 -5.84 -21.65 19.67
C ARG A 2 -5.80 -22.11 18.21
N ASP A 3 -4.80 -22.89 17.86
CA ASP A 3 -4.46 -23.45 16.53
C ASP A 3 -3.57 -22.62 15.61
N ILE A 4 -2.30 -22.56 15.98
CA ILE A 4 -1.17 -22.57 15.03
C ILE A 4 -0.02 -23.31 15.73
N SER A 5 -0.08 -24.64 15.78
CA SER A 5 0.99 -25.44 16.39
C SER A 5 0.96 -26.90 15.97
N GLU A 6 1.20 -27.22 14.70
CA GLU A 6 1.57 -28.59 14.31
C GLU A 6 2.63 -28.61 13.20
N THR A 7 3.80 -28.05 13.51
CA THR A 7 5.04 -28.44 12.79
C THR A 7 6.13 -28.69 13.83
N PRO A 8 6.65 -29.92 13.96
CA PRO A 8 7.64 -30.25 14.97
C PRO A 8 9.00 -29.70 14.53
N GLY A 9 9.55 -28.74 15.29
CA GLY A 9 10.93 -28.28 15.10
C GLY A 9 11.24 -26.86 15.56
N TYR A 10 10.24 -25.99 15.72
CA TYR A 10 10.48 -24.59 16.07
C TYR A 10 9.84 -24.24 17.40
N SER A 11 10.63 -24.33 18.48
CA SER A 11 10.19 -23.87 19.80
C SER A 11 9.97 -22.36 19.77
N GLN A 12 8.84 -21.90 20.34
CA GLN A 12 8.44 -20.49 20.37
C GLN A 12 9.52 -19.52 20.90
N GLY A 13 10.50 -20.00 21.68
CA GLY A 13 11.55 -19.16 22.28
C GLY A 13 12.64 -18.65 21.33
N ALA A 14 12.82 -19.25 20.14
CA ALA A 14 13.88 -18.85 19.22
C ALA A 14 13.52 -17.63 18.34
N PHE A 15 12.23 -17.30 18.20
CA PHE A 15 11.76 -16.16 17.42
C PHE A 15 11.80 -14.82 18.19
N TYR A 16 11.79 -14.87 19.53
CA TYR A 16 11.80 -13.69 20.40
C TYR A 16 13.21 -13.19 20.75
N TRP A 17 14.28 -13.88 20.33
CA TRP A 17 15.63 -13.63 20.87
C TRP A 17 16.38 -12.45 20.23
N ASN A 18 15.92 -11.93 19.09
CA ASN A 18 16.54 -10.79 18.40
C ASN A 18 15.77 -9.46 18.53
N PHE A 19 14.59 -9.44 19.17
CA PHE A 19 13.76 -8.24 19.28
C PHE A 19 13.44 -7.94 20.74
N ALA A 20 13.59 -6.66 21.12
CA ALA A 20 13.45 -6.22 22.51
C ALA A 20 12.03 -6.45 23.09
N ASP A 21 11.00 -6.46 22.24
CA ASP A 21 9.62 -6.80 22.61
C ASP A 21 8.78 -7.26 21.39
N LYS A 22 7.59 -7.81 21.67
CA LYS A 22 6.63 -8.29 20.67
C LYS A 22 6.19 -7.18 19.70
N ASP A 23 6.03 -5.96 20.20
CA ASP A 23 5.57 -4.82 19.41
C ASP A 23 6.61 -4.43 18.36
N SER A 24 7.90 -4.49 18.71
CA SER A 24 9.02 -4.24 17.80
C SER A 24 9.07 -5.26 16.67
N LEU A 25 8.87 -6.56 16.98
CA LEU A 25 8.78 -7.61 15.96
C LEU A 25 7.61 -7.37 14.98
N LEU A 26 6.44 -6.99 15.51
CA LEU A 26 5.26 -6.73 14.68
C LEU A 26 5.47 -5.52 13.78
N VAL A 27 6.10 -4.45 14.29
CA VAL A 27 6.44 -3.28 13.48
C VAL A 27 7.42 -3.65 12.35
N GLU A 28 8.47 -4.41 12.64
CA GLU A 28 9.45 -4.86 11.62
C GLU A 28 8.83 -5.75 10.55
N LEU A 29 7.92 -6.64 10.93
CA LEU A 29 7.20 -7.51 10.00
C LEU A 29 6.40 -6.71 8.98
N VAL A 30 5.66 -5.70 9.45
CA VAL A 30 4.90 -4.80 8.57
C VAL A 30 5.81 -4.01 7.66
N ASP A 31 6.88 -3.48 8.25
CA ASP A 31 7.80 -2.60 7.56
C ASP A 31 8.38 -3.31 6.33
N GLY A 32 8.83 -4.55 6.48
CA GLY A 32 9.35 -5.34 5.36
C GLY A 32 8.34 -5.57 4.25
N GLN A 33 7.05 -5.76 4.58
CA GLN A 33 6.01 -5.94 3.56
C GLN A 33 5.65 -4.63 2.86
N LEU A 34 5.61 -3.51 3.58
CA LEU A 34 5.37 -2.19 2.99
C LEU A 34 6.53 -1.74 2.10
N VAL A 35 7.78 -2.05 2.47
CA VAL A 35 8.95 -1.85 1.59
C VAL A 35 8.75 -2.58 0.27
N GLN A 36 8.41 -3.87 0.30
CA GLN A 36 8.21 -4.66 -0.92
C GLN A 36 7.09 -4.10 -1.79
N LEU A 37 5.98 -3.67 -1.18
CA LEU A 37 4.88 -3.06 -1.91
C LEU A 37 5.32 -1.76 -2.59
N ALA A 38 6.01 -0.88 -1.87
CA ALA A 38 6.53 0.38 -2.40
C ALA A 38 7.58 0.15 -3.51
N GLU A 39 8.50 -0.79 -3.34
CA GLU A 39 9.49 -1.18 -4.36
C GLU A 39 8.81 -1.70 -5.63
N SER A 40 7.72 -2.47 -5.50
CA SER A 40 6.97 -2.99 -6.64
C SER A 40 6.21 -1.88 -7.39
N PHE A 41 5.72 -0.87 -6.67
CA PHE A 41 5.09 0.32 -7.27
C PHE A 41 6.11 1.17 -8.02
N ASP A 42 7.29 1.39 -7.43
CA ASP A 42 8.40 2.08 -8.09
C ASP A 42 8.89 1.34 -9.34
N ALA A 43 8.95 0.00 -9.29
CA ALA A 43 9.30 -0.84 -10.44
C ALA A 43 8.29 -0.66 -11.58
N LEU A 44 6.99 -0.74 -11.27
CA LEU A 44 5.92 -0.47 -12.23
C LEU A 44 6.07 0.90 -12.90
N ILE A 45 6.35 1.95 -12.12
CA ILE A 45 6.54 3.31 -12.68
C ILE A 45 7.72 3.35 -13.65
N ARG A 46 8.82 2.66 -13.34
CA ARG A 46 9.98 2.58 -14.24
C ARG A 46 9.71 1.76 -15.50
N GLU A 47 9.02 0.62 -15.37
CA GLU A 47 8.72 -0.29 -16.49
C GLU A 47 7.72 0.29 -17.49
N THR A 48 6.86 1.22 -17.02
CA THR A 48 5.90 1.94 -17.87
C THR A 48 6.52 3.12 -18.61
N GLU A 49 7.84 3.28 -18.60
CA GLU A 49 8.53 4.24 -19.45
C GLU A 49 9.02 3.53 -20.73
N PRO A 50 8.67 3.98 -21.96
CA PRO A 50 8.06 5.26 -22.34
C PRO A 50 6.56 5.18 -22.69
N CYS A 51 5.76 4.39 -21.99
CA CYS A 51 4.33 4.20 -22.29
C CYS A 51 3.52 5.51 -22.20
N SER A 52 2.44 5.56 -22.98
CA SER A 52 1.44 6.63 -22.88
C SER A 52 0.73 6.63 -21.52
N LEU A 53 0.08 7.75 -21.18
CA LEU A 53 -0.66 7.86 -19.91
C LEU A 53 -1.69 6.75 -19.75
N ASP A 54 -2.48 6.44 -20.79
CA ASP A 54 -3.52 5.41 -20.69
C ASP A 54 -2.93 4.01 -20.48
N GLU A 55 -1.84 3.68 -21.18
CA GLU A 55 -1.11 2.42 -20.98
C GLU A 55 -0.55 2.29 -19.56
N THR A 56 0.02 3.37 -19.01
CA THR A 56 0.53 3.41 -17.64
C THR A 56 -0.59 3.27 -16.60
N LEU A 57 -1.74 3.93 -16.81
CA LEU A 57 -2.90 3.80 -15.92
C LEU A 57 -3.47 2.37 -15.97
N LEU A 58 -3.52 1.74 -17.14
CA LEU A 58 -3.93 0.35 -17.28
C LEU A 58 -2.94 -0.61 -16.60
N ALA A 59 -1.63 -0.36 -16.71
CA ALA A 59 -0.61 -1.13 -16.02
C ALA A 59 -0.75 -1.01 -14.50
N LEU A 60 -1.00 0.21 -13.99
CA LEU A 60 -1.25 0.45 -12.56
C LEU A 60 -2.48 -0.30 -12.06
N VAL A 61 -3.56 -0.37 -12.85
CA VAL A 61 -4.76 -1.12 -12.50
C VAL A 61 -4.50 -2.63 -12.50
N ARG A 62 -3.68 -3.15 -13.42
CA ARG A 62 -3.27 -4.56 -13.40
C ARG A 62 -2.45 -4.88 -12.16
N TRP A 63 -1.45 -4.06 -11.86
CA TRP A 63 -0.64 -4.18 -10.65
C TRP A 63 -1.54 -4.17 -9.41
N LEU A 64 -2.47 -3.22 -9.29
CA LEU A 64 -3.44 -3.17 -8.20
C LEU A 64 -4.24 -4.49 -8.08
N ASN A 65 -4.79 -5.00 -9.18
CA ASN A 65 -5.55 -6.25 -9.15
C ASN A 65 -4.71 -7.45 -8.70
N GLU A 66 -3.44 -7.53 -9.11
CA GLU A 66 -2.51 -8.58 -8.67
C GLU A 66 -2.27 -8.51 -7.17
N GLN A 67 -2.12 -7.30 -6.64
CA GLN A 67 -1.92 -7.13 -5.21
C GLN A 67 -3.20 -7.37 -4.39
N HIS A 68 -4.38 -7.10 -4.94
CA HIS A 68 -5.67 -7.46 -4.34
C HIS A 68 -5.95 -8.97 -4.39
N ALA A 69 -5.25 -9.74 -5.22
CA ALA A 69 -5.40 -11.19 -5.30
C ALA A 69 -4.92 -11.89 -4.01
N ASP A 70 -3.99 -11.27 -3.26
CA ASP A 70 -3.55 -11.72 -1.95
C ASP A 70 -3.81 -10.65 -0.87
N GLN A 71 -4.96 -10.76 -0.22
CA GLN A 71 -5.39 -9.78 0.79
C GLN A 71 -4.69 -9.90 2.14
N ARG A 72 -3.78 -10.88 2.33
CA ARG A 72 -3.11 -11.11 3.62
C ARG A 72 -2.41 -9.87 4.16
N LEU A 73 -1.67 -9.16 3.30
CA LEU A 73 -0.98 -7.92 3.67
C LEU A 73 -1.98 -6.86 4.13
N SER A 74 -3.04 -6.64 3.36
CA SER A 74 -4.04 -5.63 3.69
C SER A 74 -4.86 -5.95 4.94
N HIS A 75 -5.18 -7.22 5.21
CA HIS A 75 -5.82 -7.62 6.47
C HIS A 75 -4.89 -7.39 7.65
N LEU A 76 -3.61 -7.76 7.53
CA LEU A 76 -2.60 -7.50 8.54
C LEU A 76 -2.44 -5.99 8.83
N MET A 77 -2.43 -5.18 7.78
CA MET A 77 -2.39 -3.71 7.89
C MET A 77 -3.60 -3.16 8.65
N LEU A 78 -4.81 -3.67 8.39
CA LEU A 78 -6.02 -3.27 9.12
C LEU A 78 -5.95 -3.65 10.60
N GLU A 79 -5.52 -4.88 10.91
CA GLU A 79 -5.36 -5.34 12.29
C GLU A 79 -4.36 -4.48 13.06
N PHE A 80 -3.22 -4.16 12.44
CA PHE A 80 -2.21 -3.32 13.06
C PHE A 80 -2.61 -1.86 13.15
N GLN A 81 -3.36 -1.32 12.20
CA GLN A 81 -3.91 0.02 12.34
C GLN A 81 -4.91 0.07 13.51
N MET A 82 -5.75 -0.94 13.69
CA MET A 82 -6.62 -1.06 14.87
C MET A 82 -5.81 -1.22 16.17
N TYR A 83 -4.72 -1.99 16.15
CA TYR A 83 -3.85 -2.16 17.31
C TYR A 83 -3.09 -0.87 17.67
N ALA A 84 -2.58 -0.14 16.69
CA ALA A 84 -1.93 1.17 16.81
C ALA A 84 -2.83 2.26 17.39
N ASN A 85 -4.14 2.14 17.20
CA ASN A 85 -5.12 3.03 17.82
C ASN A 85 -5.36 2.70 19.30
N ARG A 86 -5.06 1.46 19.73
CA ARG A 86 -5.28 0.99 21.12
C ARG A 86 -4.00 1.00 21.97
N SER A 87 -2.83 0.86 21.35
CA SER A 87 -1.52 0.86 22.02
C SER A 87 -0.71 2.10 21.62
N GLN A 88 -0.43 2.98 22.60
CA GLN A 88 0.30 4.22 22.33
C GLN A 88 1.74 3.98 21.86
N ASN A 89 2.44 3.02 22.48
CA ASN A 89 3.84 2.70 22.15
C ASN A 89 3.97 2.09 20.75
N PHE A 90 3.20 1.03 20.47
CA PHE A 90 3.16 0.44 19.14
C PHE A 90 2.71 1.47 18.08
N GLY A 91 1.66 2.23 18.39
CA GLY A 91 1.09 3.20 17.46
C GLY A 91 2.06 4.30 17.05
N ALA A 92 2.91 4.79 17.94
CA ALA A 92 3.92 5.79 17.61
C ALA A 92 4.95 5.26 16.60
N SER A 93 5.50 4.08 16.86
CA SER A 93 6.47 3.42 15.98
C SER A 93 5.85 3.05 14.64
N PHE A 94 4.66 2.45 14.64
CA PHE A 94 3.92 2.07 13.44
C PHE A 94 3.63 3.28 12.55
N ARG A 95 3.07 4.37 13.11
CA ARG A 95 2.77 5.59 12.33
C ARG A 95 4.00 6.22 11.71
N LYS A 96 5.13 6.24 12.43
CA LYS A 96 6.39 6.80 11.90
C LYS A 96 6.88 6.01 10.69
N ARG A 97 6.87 4.68 10.75
CA ARG A 97 7.29 3.83 9.62
C ARG A 97 6.31 3.91 8.46
N HIS A 98 5.02 3.86 8.75
CA HIS A 98 3.97 4.01 7.73
C HIS A 98 4.06 5.34 6.98
N ALA A 99 4.40 6.44 7.65
CA ALA A 99 4.63 7.74 7.00
C ALA A 99 5.81 7.72 6.03
N GLY A 100 6.86 6.94 6.32
CA GLY A 100 7.98 6.74 5.39
C GLY A 100 7.53 6.06 4.10
N HIS A 101 6.73 4.99 4.20
CA HIS A 101 6.21 4.28 3.03
C HIS A 101 5.26 5.12 2.20
N LEU A 102 4.40 5.92 2.84
CA LEU A 102 3.56 6.88 2.13
C LEU A 102 4.37 7.90 1.30
N SER A 103 5.59 8.23 1.74
CA SER A 103 6.50 9.09 0.97
C SER A 103 6.92 8.44 -0.35
N THR A 104 7.21 7.14 -0.37
CA THR A 104 7.60 6.45 -1.61
C THR A 104 6.48 6.46 -2.64
N PHE A 105 5.24 6.18 -2.22
CA PHE A 105 4.08 6.30 -3.11
C PHE A 105 3.90 7.74 -3.60
N ALA A 106 4.09 8.72 -2.73
CA ALA A 106 3.99 10.13 -3.08
C ALA A 106 5.04 10.51 -4.15
N ASP A 107 6.28 10.06 -4.00
CA ASP A 107 7.34 10.30 -4.97
C ASP A 107 6.99 9.66 -6.33
N GLY A 108 6.46 8.44 -6.32
CA GLY A 108 6.00 7.79 -7.55
C GLY A 108 4.85 8.55 -8.25
N PHE A 109 3.88 9.07 -7.50
CA PHE A 109 2.87 9.97 -8.09
C PHE A 109 3.49 11.24 -8.66
N ALA A 110 4.43 11.87 -7.94
CA ALA A 110 5.12 13.07 -8.45
C ALA A 110 5.83 12.79 -9.78
N VAL A 111 6.52 11.66 -9.89
CA VAL A 111 7.18 11.20 -11.12
C VAL A 111 6.17 10.99 -12.25
N LEU A 112 5.03 10.34 -11.99
CA LEU A 112 4.01 10.11 -13.00
C LEU A 112 3.42 11.42 -13.55
N PHE A 113 3.10 12.37 -12.68
CA PHE A 113 2.55 13.66 -13.09
C PHE A 113 3.56 14.47 -13.91
N ALA A 114 4.80 14.56 -13.45
CA ALA A 114 5.87 15.25 -14.18
C ALA A 114 6.16 14.59 -15.54
N ARG A 115 6.17 13.25 -15.62
CA ARG A 115 6.37 12.50 -16.87
C ARG A 115 5.35 12.88 -17.94
N TYR A 116 4.11 13.14 -17.54
CA TYR A 116 3.03 13.49 -18.46
C TYR A 116 2.79 15.00 -18.57
N GLY A 117 3.69 15.83 -18.03
CA GLY A 117 3.61 17.30 -18.09
C GLY A 117 2.38 17.84 -17.37
N LYS A 118 1.98 17.21 -16.26
CA LYS A 118 0.77 17.56 -15.51
C LYS A 118 1.12 18.07 -14.12
N VAL A 119 0.42 19.11 -13.67
CA VAL A 119 0.46 19.58 -12.28
C VAL A 119 -0.53 18.76 -11.45
N PRO A 120 -0.07 18.06 -10.40
CA PRO A 120 -0.97 17.31 -9.52
C PRO A 120 -2.09 18.18 -8.92
N PRO A 121 -3.36 17.76 -9.00
CA PRO A 121 -4.48 18.52 -8.42
C PRO A 121 -4.47 18.48 -6.87
N LEU A 122 -3.76 17.50 -6.29
CA LEU A 122 -3.53 17.34 -4.87
C LEU A 122 -2.03 17.16 -4.62
N SER A 123 -1.58 17.46 -3.40
CA SER A 123 -0.20 17.13 -3.03
C SER A 123 0.06 15.63 -3.23
N PRO A 124 1.24 15.21 -3.70
CA PRO A 124 1.54 13.79 -3.90
C PRO A 124 1.33 12.93 -2.66
N MET A 125 1.59 13.50 -1.47
CA MET A 125 1.31 12.85 -0.19
C MET A 125 -0.19 12.62 0.04
N HIS A 126 -1.07 13.58 -0.30
CA HIS A 126 -2.52 13.37 -0.20
C HIS A 126 -3.00 12.30 -1.18
N MET A 127 -2.43 12.23 -2.39
CA MET A 127 -2.73 11.17 -3.35
C MET A 127 -2.31 9.80 -2.82
N ALA A 128 -1.10 9.68 -2.26
CA ALA A 128 -0.63 8.45 -1.62
C ALA A 128 -1.54 8.00 -0.45
N ILE A 129 -1.95 8.94 0.41
CA ILE A 129 -2.89 8.64 1.50
C ILE A 129 -4.23 8.14 0.96
N GLY A 130 -4.81 8.83 -0.04
CA GLY A 130 -6.08 8.43 -0.66
C GLY A 130 -5.98 7.06 -1.33
N PHE A 131 -4.86 6.78 -1.99
CA PHE A 131 -4.57 5.50 -2.62
C PHE A 131 -4.54 4.35 -1.62
N ILE A 132 -3.76 4.47 -0.53
CA ILE A 132 -3.68 3.45 0.52
C ILE A 132 -5.01 3.31 1.27
N ALA A 133 -5.76 4.40 1.46
CA ALA A 133 -7.09 4.33 2.07
C ALA A 133 -8.07 3.52 1.21
N LEU A 134 -8.07 3.74 -0.11
CA LEU A 134 -8.89 2.99 -1.04
C LEU A 134 -8.49 1.51 -1.07
N TRP A 135 -7.20 1.22 -1.05
CA TRP A 135 -6.65 -0.12 -0.93
C TRP A 135 -7.14 -0.86 0.30
N ASN A 136 -6.94 -0.28 1.48
CA ASN A 136 -7.37 -0.88 2.73
C ASN A 136 -8.90 -1.05 2.77
N GLY A 137 -9.65 -0.11 2.18
CA GLY A 137 -11.10 -0.19 2.06
C GLY A 137 -11.57 -1.39 1.24
N PHE A 138 -10.95 -1.63 0.08
CA PHE A 138 -11.26 -2.82 -0.73
C PHE A 138 -10.99 -4.11 0.03
N SER A 139 -9.87 -4.21 0.73
CA SER A 139 -9.57 -5.42 1.48
C SER A 139 -10.47 -5.66 2.69
N ALA A 140 -11.04 -4.58 3.27
CA ALA A 140 -11.98 -4.68 4.37
C ALA A 140 -13.40 -5.06 3.91
N LEU A 141 -13.81 -4.65 2.70
CA LEU A 141 -15.17 -4.79 2.21
C LEU A 141 -15.45 -6.11 1.48
N SER A 142 -14.43 -6.90 1.13
CA SER A 142 -14.61 -8.10 0.29
C SER A 142 -15.42 -7.80 -0.98
N PRO A 143 -14.92 -6.93 -1.89
CA PRO A 143 -15.68 -6.35 -3.01
C PRO A 143 -16.29 -7.38 -3.96
N GLN A 144 -15.77 -8.61 -3.99
CA GLN A 144 -16.38 -9.75 -4.67
C GLN A 144 -17.82 -10.02 -4.23
N ASP A 145 -18.15 -9.77 -2.96
CA ASP A 145 -19.50 -9.96 -2.41
C ASP A 145 -20.49 -8.93 -2.97
N TYR A 146 -19.99 -7.85 -3.57
CA TYR A 146 -20.75 -6.79 -4.22
C TYR A 146 -20.63 -6.81 -5.74
N GLY A 147 -19.93 -7.80 -6.31
CA GLY A 147 -19.70 -7.90 -7.76
C GLY A 147 -18.85 -6.75 -8.34
N VAL A 148 -18.05 -6.09 -7.50
CA VAL A 148 -17.17 -4.98 -7.92
C VAL A 148 -15.74 -5.49 -8.02
N ALA A 149 -15.09 -5.34 -9.18
CA ALA A 149 -13.65 -5.55 -9.25
C ALA A 149 -12.92 -4.29 -8.77
N PRO A 150 -11.82 -4.39 -8.00
CA PRO A 150 -11.08 -3.20 -7.55
C PRO A 150 -10.71 -2.27 -8.73
N GLY A 151 -10.26 -2.85 -9.86
CA GLY A 151 -9.92 -2.11 -11.08
C GLY A 151 -11.05 -1.26 -11.67
N ASP A 152 -12.32 -1.65 -11.48
CA ASP A 152 -13.48 -0.90 -11.97
C ASP A 152 -13.65 0.44 -11.27
N VAL A 153 -13.06 0.60 -10.07
CA VAL A 153 -13.09 1.82 -9.27
C VAL A 153 -11.78 2.58 -9.35
N TYR A 154 -10.63 1.88 -9.31
CA TYR A 154 -9.33 2.54 -9.39
C TYR A 154 -9.12 3.26 -10.72
N LEU A 155 -9.48 2.64 -11.85
CA LEU A 155 -9.21 3.22 -13.16
C LEU A 155 -9.95 4.55 -13.38
N PRO A 156 -11.28 4.66 -13.13
CA PRO A 156 -11.96 5.94 -13.23
C PRO A 156 -11.41 7.00 -12.27
N PHE A 157 -11.05 6.61 -11.05
CA PHE A 157 -10.51 7.53 -10.05
C PHE A 157 -9.16 8.12 -10.48
N LEU A 158 -8.24 7.28 -10.95
CA LEU A 158 -6.95 7.70 -11.46
C LEU A 158 -7.11 8.58 -12.71
N ARG A 159 -7.98 8.19 -13.65
CA ARG A 159 -8.28 9.00 -14.83
C ARG A 159 -8.83 10.38 -14.45
N ALA A 160 -9.71 10.46 -13.44
CA ALA A 160 -10.25 11.73 -12.97
C ALA A 160 -9.15 12.64 -12.39
N LEU A 161 -8.21 12.10 -11.63
CA LEU A 161 -7.07 12.86 -11.10
C LEU A 161 -6.20 13.46 -12.21
N PHE A 162 -5.93 12.71 -13.28
CA PHE A 162 -5.15 13.23 -14.42
C PHE A 162 -5.96 14.17 -15.32
N ALA A 163 -7.28 14.00 -15.41
CA ALA A 163 -8.16 14.87 -16.20
C ALA A 163 -8.36 16.25 -15.56
N ASP A 164 -8.38 16.32 -14.22
CA ASP A 164 -8.48 17.58 -13.46
C ASP A 164 -7.13 18.32 -13.37
N ALA A 165 -6.03 17.64 -13.68
CA ALA A 165 -4.69 18.18 -13.61
C ALA A 165 -4.43 19.23 -14.70
N ALA A 166 -3.91 20.40 -14.29
CA ALA A 166 -3.45 21.43 -15.21
C ALA A 166 -2.20 20.97 -15.97
N GLU A 167 -1.96 21.54 -17.15
CA GLU A 167 -0.68 21.36 -17.85
C GLU A 167 0.45 22.07 -17.09
N GLU A 168 1.64 21.48 -17.11
CA GLU A 168 2.87 22.09 -16.63
C GLU A 168 3.35 23.15 -17.64
N ALA A 169 3.65 24.36 -17.15
CA ALA A 169 3.90 25.55 -17.96
C ALA A 169 5.30 25.63 -18.57
#